data_AF-A0A7W2T0N5-F1
#
_entry.id   AF-A0A7W2T0N5-F1
#
_cell.length_a   1.000
_cell.length_b   1.000
_cell.length_c   1.000
_cell.angle_alpha   90.00
_cell.angle_beta   90.00
_cell.angle_gamma   90.00
#
_symmetry.space_group_name_H-M   'P 1'
#
loop_
_entity.id
_entity.type
_entity.pdbx_description
1 polymer ?
#
loop_
_entity_poly.entity_id
_entity_poly.type
_entity_poly.pdbx_seq_one_letter_code
_entity_poly.pdbx_strand_id
1 'polypeptide(L)'
;MKKLILALAVVALTSNIAFAQDEEPELMAASPEYVLGLLAQCKSDAAEDEVEASEINSYLLTCINDELEASYYEPIKALPKAG
;
A
#
# COMPACT_ATOMS: atom_id res chain seq x y z
N MET A 1 -39.37 11.93 50.85
CA MET A 1 -38.41 12.75 50.08
C MET A 1 -37.11 11.96 49.89
N LYS A 2 -36.37 12.24 48.79
CA LYS A 2 -35.07 11.67 48.37
C LYS A 2 -35.08 10.23 47.79
N LYS A 3 -35.56 10.09 46.56
CA LYS A 3 -35.20 8.99 45.64
C LYS A 3 -34.69 9.57 44.31
N LEU A 4 -33.59 10.31 44.31
CA LEU A 4 -33.05 10.90 43.08
C LEU A 4 -31.53 11.12 43.18
N ILE A 5 -30.73 10.07 43.38
CA ILE A 5 -29.27 10.17 43.19
C ILE A 5 -28.73 8.83 42.66
N LEU A 6 -29.13 8.37 41.49
CA LEU A 6 -28.44 7.23 40.85
C LEU A 6 -28.74 7.04 39.35
N ALA A 7 -28.98 8.13 38.60
CA ALA A 7 -29.31 8.03 37.17
C ALA A 7 -28.39 8.87 36.26
N LEU A 8 -27.34 9.51 36.78
CA LEU A 8 -26.50 10.44 36.00
C LEU A 8 -25.13 9.88 35.58
N ALA A 9 -24.75 8.67 36.00
CA ALA A 9 -23.43 8.11 35.67
C ALA A 9 -23.39 7.24 34.40
N VAL A 10 -24.54 6.84 33.84
CA VAL A 10 -24.58 5.86 32.74
C VAL A 10 -24.48 6.51 31.35
N VAL A 11 -24.78 7.80 31.22
CA VAL A 11 -24.81 8.50 29.91
C VAL A 11 -23.41 8.91 29.44
N ALA A 12 -22.40 8.90 30.30
CA ALA A 12 -21.04 9.31 29.93
C ALA A 12 -20.23 8.23 29.17
N LEU A 13 -20.75 6.99 29.04
CA LEU A 13 -20.03 5.89 28.39
C LEU A 13 -20.30 5.77 26.88
N THR A 14 -21.25 6.50 26.31
CA THR A 14 -21.60 6.38 24.88
C THR A 14 -20.88 7.38 23.97
N SER A 15 -19.92 8.16 24.50
CA SER A 15 -19.25 9.23 23.73
C SER A 15 -18.04 8.79 22.89
N ASN A 16 -17.68 7.51 22.89
CA ASN A 16 -16.54 7.01 22.10
C ASN A 16 -17.00 6.35 20.80
N ILE A 17 -17.79 7.05 19.98
CA ILE A 17 -17.81 6.74 18.55
C ILE A 17 -16.71 7.61 17.95
N ALA A 18 -15.46 7.19 18.17
CA ALA A 18 -14.36 7.65 17.36
C ALA A 18 -14.61 7.07 15.97
N PHE A 19 -15.27 7.85 15.11
CA PHE A 19 -15.22 7.63 13.69
C PHE A 19 -13.78 7.85 13.27
N ALA A 20 -12.96 6.80 13.35
CA ALA A 20 -11.81 6.70 12.47
C ALA A 20 -12.42 6.68 11.08
N GLN A 21 -12.36 7.82 10.38
CA GLN A 21 -12.49 7.80 8.94
C GLN A 21 -11.31 6.93 8.50
N ASP A 22 -11.60 5.73 7.98
CA ASP A 22 -10.65 4.93 7.23
C ASP A 22 -10.32 5.70 5.94
N GLU A 23 -9.69 6.86 6.07
CA GLU A 23 -8.98 7.49 4.96
C GLU A 23 -7.75 6.61 4.74
N GLU A 24 -7.85 5.71 3.75
CA GLU A 24 -6.67 5.03 3.25
C GLU A 24 -5.63 6.10 2.92
N PRO A 25 -4.40 6.00 3.46
CA PRO A 25 -3.39 7.01 3.22
C PRO A 25 -3.17 7.15 1.72
N GLU A 26 -3.21 8.39 1.22
CA GLU A 26 -2.85 8.67 -0.18
C GLU A 26 -1.41 8.18 -0.41
N LEU A 27 -1.26 7.18 -1.27
CA LEU A 27 0.05 6.63 -1.63
C LEU A 27 0.82 7.70 -2.41
N MET A 28 2.12 7.81 -2.12
CA MET A 28 2.99 8.71 -2.88
C MET A 28 3.68 7.96 -4.01
N ALA A 29 4.12 8.69 -5.04
CA ALA A 29 5.01 8.13 -6.04
C ALA A 29 6.38 7.79 -5.43
N ALA A 30 6.92 6.62 -5.78
CA ALA A 30 8.29 6.27 -5.44
C ALA A 30 9.31 7.12 -6.21
N SER A 31 10.53 7.25 -5.65
CA SER A 31 11.65 7.88 -6.37
C SER A 31 12.02 7.08 -7.64
N PRO A 32 12.42 7.74 -8.74
CA PRO A 32 12.87 7.04 -9.94
C PRO A 32 14.00 6.05 -9.68
N GLU A 33 14.93 6.38 -8.78
CA GLU A 33 16.06 5.54 -8.39
C GLU A 33 15.59 4.24 -7.71
N TYR A 34 14.57 4.32 -6.86
CA TYR A 34 13.96 3.16 -6.24
C TYR A 34 13.32 2.23 -7.26
N VAL A 35 12.52 2.79 -8.19
CA VAL A 35 11.87 2.00 -9.25
C VAL A 35 12.89 1.35 -10.18
N LEU A 36 14.02 2.00 -10.46
CA LEU A 36 15.13 1.40 -11.21
C LEU A 36 15.82 0.28 -10.43
N GLY A 37 15.92 0.39 -9.10
CA GLY A 37 16.39 -0.68 -8.23
C GLY A 37 15.48 -1.91 -8.32
N LEU A 38 14.16 -1.71 -8.21
CA LEU A 38 13.16 -2.78 -8.37
C LEU A 38 13.24 -3.42 -9.76
N LEU A 39 13.42 -2.62 -10.82
CA LEU A 39 13.60 -3.16 -12.18
C LEU A 39 14.83 -4.09 -12.27
N ALA A 40 15.93 -3.75 -11.62
CA ALA A 40 17.13 -4.59 -11.62
C ALA A 40 16.90 -5.91 -10.87
N GLN A 41 16.21 -5.85 -9.73
CA GLN A 41 15.86 -7.03 -8.95
C GLN A 41 14.89 -7.95 -9.71
N CYS A 42 13.76 -7.42 -10.19
CA CYS A 42 12.78 -8.19 -10.96
C CYS A 42 13.37 -8.80 -12.25
N LYS A 43 14.42 -8.22 -12.83
CA LYS A 43 15.15 -8.84 -13.95
C LYS A 43 15.99 -10.03 -13.53
N SER A 44 16.56 -10.01 -12.32
CA SER A 44 17.25 -11.16 -11.75
C SER A 44 16.26 -12.28 -11.50
N ASP A 45 15.14 -11.97 -10.85
CA ASP A 45 14.09 -12.93 -10.51
C ASP A 45 13.51 -13.56 -11.78
N ALA A 46 13.21 -12.75 -12.81
CA ALA A 46 12.74 -13.26 -14.11
C ALA A 46 13.74 -14.23 -14.77
N ALA A 47 15.04 -14.02 -14.58
CA ALA A 47 16.07 -14.89 -15.14
C ALA A 47 16.19 -16.19 -14.33
N GLU A 48 16.02 -16.14 -13.01
CA GLU A 48 15.97 -17.32 -12.14
C GLU A 48 14.73 -18.17 -12.40
N ASP A 49 13.59 -17.52 -12.67
CA ASP A 49 12.30 -18.14 -12.99
C ASP A 49 12.19 -18.63 -14.46
N GLU A 50 13.24 -18.41 -15.27
CA GLU A 50 13.26 -18.73 -16.71
C GLU A 50 12.08 -18.13 -17.49
N VAL A 51 11.69 -16.89 -17.17
CA VAL A 51 10.56 -16.20 -17.82
C VAL A 51 10.85 -16.00 -19.30
N GLU A 52 9.88 -16.39 -20.13
CA GLU A 52 9.96 -16.30 -21.58
C GLU A 52 10.10 -14.84 -22.06
N ALA A 53 10.89 -14.63 -23.11
CA ALA A 53 11.13 -13.29 -23.66
C ALA A 53 9.85 -12.60 -24.15
N SER A 54 8.82 -13.36 -24.52
CA SER A 54 7.50 -12.82 -24.90
C SER A 54 6.71 -12.28 -23.72
N GLU A 55 7.02 -12.72 -22.50
CA GLU A 55 6.28 -12.43 -21.26
C GLU A 55 7.04 -11.48 -20.33
N ILE A 56 8.32 -11.24 -20.61
CA ILE A 56 9.22 -10.48 -19.74
C ILE A 56 8.68 -9.09 -19.37
N ASN A 57 8.06 -8.36 -20.31
CA ASN A 57 7.58 -7.01 -20.02
C ASN A 57 6.38 -7.02 -19.07
N SER A 58 5.47 -7.98 -19.21
CA SER A 58 4.34 -8.15 -18.30
C SER A 58 4.81 -8.60 -16.92
N TYR A 59 5.74 -9.57 -16.88
CA TYR A 59 6.32 -10.03 -15.62
C TYR A 59 6.97 -8.89 -14.85
N LEU A 60 7.83 -8.10 -15.51
CA LEU A 60 8.54 -7.00 -14.86
C LEU A 60 7.58 -5.93 -14.34
N LEU A 61 6.49 -5.64 -15.07
CA LEU A 61 5.52 -4.64 -14.62
C LEU A 61 4.75 -5.11 -13.40
N THR A 62 4.36 -6.39 -13.38
CA THR A 62 3.71 -7.01 -12.21
C THR A 62 4.64 -7.01 -11.01
N CYS A 63 5.85 -7.56 -11.16
CA CYS A 63 6.84 -7.64 -10.08
C CYS A 63 7.13 -6.27 -9.46
N ILE A 64 7.36 -5.24 -10.28
CA ILE A 64 7.62 -3.89 -9.75
C ILE A 64 6.40 -3.34 -9.00
N ASN A 65 5.19 -3.55 -9.50
CA ASN A 65 3.98 -3.05 -8.84
C ASN A 65 3.67 -3.78 -7.54
N ASP A 66 3.95 -5.09 -7.46
CA ASP A 66 3.79 -5.87 -6.23
C ASP A 66 4.75 -5.34 -5.14
N GLU A 67 5.99 -5.03 -5.50
CA GLU A 67 6.99 -4.43 -4.58
C GLU A 67 6.62 -3.00 -4.16
N LEU A 68 6.08 -2.19 -5.09
CA LEU A 68 5.60 -0.84 -4.78
C LEU A 68 4.40 -0.89 -3.82
N GLU A 69 3.44 -1.78 -4.05
CA GLU A 69 2.27 -1.98 -3.19
C GLU A 69 2.69 -2.43 -1.79
N ALA A 70 3.58 -3.43 -1.68
CA ALA A 70 4.13 -3.89 -0.42
C ALA A 70 4.88 -2.79 0.36
N SER A 71 5.37 -1.77 -0.36
CA SER A 71 6.09 -0.62 0.17
C SER A 71 5.21 0.63 0.36
N TYR A 72 3.90 0.55 0.14
CA TYR A 72 2.96 1.68 0.20
C TYR A 72 3.28 2.83 -0.78
N TYR A 73 3.64 2.49 -2.01
CA TYR A 73 3.82 3.43 -3.12
C TYR A 73 2.76 3.24 -4.21
N GLU A 74 2.52 4.30 -4.99
CA GLU A 74 1.65 4.22 -6.18
C GLU A 74 2.24 3.25 -7.23
N PRO A 75 1.39 2.46 -7.91
CA PRO A 75 1.82 1.60 -9.01
C PRO A 75 2.21 2.40 -10.26
N ILE A 76 3.11 1.85 -11.05
CA ILE A 76 3.50 2.38 -12.36
C ILE A 76 2.68 1.75 -13.49
N LYS A 77 2.52 2.52 -14.58
CA LYS A 77 1.76 2.09 -15.78
C LYS A 77 2.64 1.59 -16.92
N ALA A 78 3.95 1.80 -16.83
CA ALA A 78 4.93 1.43 -17.84
C ALA A 78 6.28 1.23 -17.19
N LEU A 79 7.08 0.29 -17.72
CA LEU A 79 8.43 0.04 -17.26
C LEU A 79 9.31 1.30 -17.35
N PRO A 80 10.17 1.56 -16.36
CA PRO A 80 11.09 2.69 -16.44
C PRO A 80 12.08 2.44 -17.57
N LYS A 81 12.39 3.50 -18.33
CA LYS A 81 13.47 3.45 -19.31
C LYS A 81 14.78 3.56 -18.53
N ALA A 82 15.74 2.69 -18.83
CA ALA A 82 17.11 2.92 -18.40
C ALA A 82 17.56 4.29 -18.97
N GLY A 83 18.05 5.16 -18.10
CA GLY A 83 18.59 6.47 -18.47
C GLY A 83 19.90 6.35 -19.24
#